data_AF-A0A1E5SND6-F1
#
_entry.id   AF-A0A1E5SND6-F1
#
_cell.length_a   1.000
_cell.length_b   1.000
_cell.length_c   1.000
_cell.angle_alpha   90.00
_cell.angle_beta   90.00
_cell.angle_gamma   90.00
#
_symmetry.space_group_name_H-M   'P 1'
#
loop_
_entity.id
_entity.type
_entity.pdbx_description
1 polymer ?
#
loop_
_entity_poly.entity_id
_entity_poly.type
_entity_poly.pdbx_seq_one_letter_code
_entity_poly.pdbx_strand_id
1 'polypeptide(L)'
;MDKKKLLDYCLEEARNGKDFGTLREELRAFELQPKEIDQIIKYVDDHLLNQAFSGARRSHRREYLMVGWFLLIVGVLATVLTYTGVINMGDSYLIVYGPIIAGLGLIVGNQTEV
;
A
#
# COMPACT_ATOMS: atom_id res chain seq x y z
N MET A 1 -5.24 35.34 -7.99
CA MET A 1 -4.39 34.13 -7.94
C MET A 1 -5.31 32.92 -7.98
N ASP A 2 -5.01 31.88 -8.77
CA ASP A 2 -5.89 30.72 -8.94
C ASP A 2 -5.91 29.87 -7.65
N LYS A 3 -7.09 29.58 -7.10
CA LYS A 3 -7.25 28.83 -5.82
C LYS A 3 -6.54 27.48 -5.85
N LYS A 4 -6.44 26.85 -7.04
CA LYS A 4 -5.70 25.59 -7.21
C LYS A 4 -4.21 25.73 -6.94
N LYS A 5 -3.60 26.83 -7.40
CA LYS A 5 -2.16 27.07 -7.20
C LYS A 5 -1.80 27.29 -5.72
N LEU A 6 -2.70 27.94 -4.97
CA LEU A 6 -2.53 28.12 -3.51
C LEU A 6 -2.63 26.79 -2.77
N LEU A 7 -3.56 25.92 -3.18
CA LEU A 7 -3.70 24.58 -2.64
C LEU A 7 -2.46 23.72 -2.92
N ASP A 8 -1.98 23.73 -4.16
CA ASP A 8 -0.80 22.98 -4.58
C ASP A 8 0.46 23.45 -3.82
N TYR A 9 0.63 24.76 -3.67
CA TYR A 9 1.70 25.35 -2.87
C TYR A 9 1.62 24.90 -1.39
N CYS A 10 0.44 24.97 -0.77
CA CYS A 10 0.26 24.51 0.61
C CYS A 10 0.54 23.02 0.78
N LEU A 11 0.14 22.19 -0.19
CA LEU A 11 0.41 20.76 -0.18
C LEU A 11 1.91 20.46 -0.24
N GLU A 12 2.64 21.18 -1.09
CA GLU A 12 4.09 21.01 -1.25
C GLU A 12 4.85 21.46 -0.01
N GLU A 13 4.52 22.62 0.56
CA GLU A 13 5.15 23.15 1.76
C GLU A 13 4.85 22.31 3.01
N ALA A 14 3.60 21.86 3.19
CA ALA A 14 3.25 20.97 4.30
C ALA A 14 3.98 19.62 4.18
N ARG A 15 4.18 19.12 2.95
CA ARG A 15 4.97 17.91 2.70
C ARG A 15 6.47 18.09 3.01
N ASN A 16 6.99 19.30 2.83
CA ASN A 16 8.37 19.67 3.19
C ASN A 16 8.57 19.85 4.71
N GLY A 17 7.52 19.67 5.52
CA GLY A 17 7.59 19.70 6.98
C GLY A 17 7.32 21.08 7.59
N LYS A 18 6.75 22.01 6.82
CA LYS A 18 6.36 23.33 7.33
C LYS A 18 5.15 23.23 8.26
N ASP A 19 5.18 24.04 9.33
CA ASP A 19 4.12 24.06 10.33
C ASP A 19 2.81 24.67 9.79
N PHE A 20 1.68 24.06 10.14
CA PHE A 20 0.35 24.51 9.74
C PHE A 20 -0.01 25.90 10.29
N GLY A 21 0.59 26.32 11.40
CA GLY A 21 0.47 27.67 11.93
C GLY A 21 1.08 28.71 10.98
N THR A 22 2.28 28.45 10.48
CA THR A 22 2.94 29.32 9.49
C THR A 22 2.18 29.36 8.16
N LEU A 23 1.67 28.21 7.70
CA LEU A 23 0.81 28.13 6.50
C LEU A 23 -0.48 28.96 6.67
N ARG A 24 -1.10 28.96 7.86
CA ARG A 24 -2.26 29.79 8.15
C ARG A 24 -1.93 31.29 8.08
N GLU A 25 -0.77 31.70 8.57
CA GLU A 25 -0.34 33.11 8.48
C GLU A 25 -0.09 33.54 7.03
N GLU A 26 0.56 32.70 6.22
CA GLU A 26 0.74 32.96 4.78
C GLU A 26 -0.60 33.03 4.04
N LEU A 27 -1.53 32.12 4.34
CA LEU A 27 -2.88 32.15 3.76
C LEU A 27 -3.68 33.39 4.16
N ARG A 28 -3.47 33.92 5.38
CA ARG A 28 -4.04 35.21 5.81
C ARG A 28 -3.43 36.39 5.05
N ALA A 29 -2.13 36.35 4.74
CA ALA A 29 -1.45 37.36 3.93
C ALA A 29 -1.98 37.42 2.48
N PHE A 30 -2.58 36.34 1.99
CA PHE A 30 -3.27 36.29 0.70
C PHE A 30 -4.74 36.77 0.74
N GLU A 31 -5.15 37.44 1.82
CA GLU A 31 -6.51 37.99 2.02
C GLU A 31 -7.64 36.94 1.92
N LEU A 32 -7.34 35.68 2.23
CA LEU A 32 -8.34 34.61 2.26
C LEU A 32 -9.25 34.74 3.48
N GLN A 33 -10.51 34.36 3.32
CA GLN A 33 -11.44 34.35 4.45
C GLN A 33 -11.03 33.27 5.47
N PRO A 34 -11.21 33.50 6.78
CA PRO A 34 -10.84 32.53 7.82
C PRO A 34 -11.42 31.14 7.59
N LYS A 35 -12.66 31.07 7.07
CA LYS A 35 -13.33 29.81 6.73
C LYS A 35 -12.64 29.06 5.58
N GLU A 36 -12.14 29.78 4.57
CA GLU A 36 -11.44 29.16 3.43
C GLU A 36 -10.09 28.63 3.87
N ILE A 37 -9.39 29.34 4.77
CA ILE A 37 -8.12 28.91 5.34
C ILE A 37 -8.29 27.60 6.10
N ASP A 38 -9.30 27.49 6.97
CA ASP A 38 -9.55 26.25 7.71
C ASP A 38 -9.94 25.09 6.80
N GLN A 39 -10.69 25.35 5.73
CA GLN A 39 -11.02 24.32 4.74
C GLN A 39 -9.77 23.82 4.00
N ILE A 40 -8.88 24.74 3.59
CA ILE A 40 -7.63 24.40 2.91
C ILE A 40 -6.73 23.58 3.83
N ILE A 41 -6.51 24.03 5.05
CA ILE A 41 -5.64 23.33 6.02
C ILE A 41 -6.19 21.94 6.33
N LYS A 42 -7.50 21.84 6.59
CA LYS A 42 -8.15 20.54 6.84
C LYS A 42 -7.99 19.60 5.65
N TYR A 43 -8.18 20.11 4.42
CA TYR A 43 -7.98 19.30 3.22
C TYR A 43 -6.53 18.82 3.08
N VAL A 44 -5.55 19.70 3.33
CA VAL A 44 -4.12 19.35 3.27
C VAL A 44 -3.77 18.27 4.30
N ASP A 45 -4.24 18.42 5.54
CA ASP A 45 -4.03 17.43 6.61
C ASP A 45 -4.65 16.07 6.27
N ASP A 46 -5.93 16.06 5.90
CA ASP A 46 -6.64 14.85 5.45
C ASP A 46 -5.95 14.20 4.25
N HIS A 47 -5.41 15.00 3.31
CA HIS A 47 -4.73 14.50 2.13
C HIS A 47 -3.38 13.86 2.47
N LEU A 48 -2.59 14.49 3.34
CA LEU A 48 -1.30 13.96 3.79
C LEU A 48 -1.46 12.68 4.60
N LEU A 49 -2.44 12.63 5.51
CA LEU A 49 -2.79 11.42 6.25
C LEU A 49 -3.20 10.29 5.30
N ASN A 50 -4.12 10.55 4.36
CA ASN A 50 -4.56 9.53 3.40
C ASN A 50 -3.42 9.04 2.49
N GLN A 51 -2.48 9.92 2.10
CA GLN A 51 -1.30 9.50 1.36
C GLN A 51 -0.39 8.60 2.21
N ALA A 52 -0.16 8.93 3.48
CA ALA A 52 0.63 8.11 4.39
C ALA A 52 0.02 6.72 4.59
N PHE A 53 -1.30 6.65 4.84
CA PHE A 53 -2.02 5.38 5.02
C PHE A 53 -2.09 4.56 3.73
N SER A 54 -2.33 5.18 2.57
CA SER A 54 -2.39 4.49 1.28
C SER A 54 -1.02 4.02 0.78
N GLY A 55 0.07 4.70 1.15
CA GLY A 55 1.44 4.26 0.91
C GLY A 55 1.75 2.96 1.66
N ALA A 56 1.47 2.94 2.97
CA ALA A 56 1.68 1.77 3.83
C ALA A 56 0.86 0.55 3.36
N ARG A 57 -0.43 0.75 3.04
CA ARG A 57 -1.32 -0.33 2.57
C ARG A 57 -0.85 -0.96 1.25
N ARG A 58 -0.27 -0.17 0.36
CA ARG A 58 0.24 -0.63 -0.95
C ARG A 58 1.57 -1.37 -0.85
N SER A 59 2.43 -1.03 0.12
CA SER A 59 3.67 -1.78 0.39
C SER A 59 3.37 -3.21 0.84
N HIS A 60 2.53 -3.35 1.87
CA HIS A 60 2.18 -4.66 2.42
C HIS A 60 1.47 -5.56 1.39
N ARG A 61 0.59 -4.98 0.56
CA ARG A 61 -0.08 -5.73 -0.51
C ARG A 61 0.91 -6.42 -1.46
N ARG A 62 2.02 -5.77 -1.80
CA ARG A 62 3.04 -6.35 -2.71
C ARG A 62 3.86 -7.44 -2.03
N GLU A 63 4.17 -7.28 -0.75
CA GLU A 63 4.87 -8.28 0.06
C GLU A 63 4.06 -9.58 0.18
N TYR A 64 2.76 -9.49 0.49
CA TYR A 64 1.89 -10.67 0.60
C TYR A 64 1.74 -11.42 -0.73
N LEU A 65 1.67 -10.71 -1.87
CA LEU A 65 1.67 -11.35 -3.19
C LEU A 65 2.96 -12.10 -3.46
N MET A 66 4.12 -11.51 -3.11
CA MET A 66 5.41 -12.14 -3.34
C MET A 66 5.57 -13.42 -2.49
N VAL A 67 5.14 -13.39 -1.23
CA VAL A 67 5.13 -14.57 -0.34
C VAL A 67 4.16 -15.65 -0.85
N GLY A 68 2.97 -15.26 -1.30
CA GLY A 68 1.99 -16.18 -1.87
C GLY A 68 2.52 -16.91 -3.12
N TRP A 69 3.15 -16.18 -4.04
CA TRP A 69 3.80 -16.76 -5.22
C TRP A 69 4.96 -17.69 -4.85
N PHE A 70 5.78 -17.32 -3.87
CA PHE A 70 6.87 -18.16 -3.39
C PHE A 70 6.35 -19.51 -2.85
N LEU A 71 5.33 -19.48 -2.00
CA LEU A 71 4.69 -20.68 -1.45
C LEU A 71 4.11 -21.59 -2.55
N LEU A 72 3.45 -20.99 -3.55
CA LEU A 72 2.85 -21.70 -4.67
C LEU A 72 3.94 -22.39 -5.50
N ILE A 73 4.99 -21.65 -5.89
CA ILE A 73 6.11 -22.19 -6.68
C ILE A 73 6.80 -23.32 -5.92
N VAL A 74 7.12 -23.13 -4.64
CA VAL A 74 7.78 -24.17 -3.83
C VAL A 74 6.89 -25.41 -3.69
N GLY A 75 5.59 -25.24 -3.43
CA GLY A 75 4.65 -26.36 -3.31
C GLY A 75 4.49 -27.15 -4.61
N VAL A 76 4.38 -26.46 -5.75
CA VAL A 76 4.31 -27.08 -7.07
C VAL A 76 5.63 -27.76 -7.43
N LEU A 77 6.76 -27.09 -7.22
CA LEU A 77 8.08 -27.66 -7.53
C LEU A 77 8.36 -28.91 -6.70
N ALA A 78 8.05 -28.89 -5.39
CA ALA A 78 8.19 -30.06 -4.52
C ALA A 78 7.32 -31.24 -4.97
N THR A 79 6.09 -30.95 -5.39
CA THR A 79 5.17 -31.98 -5.92
C THR A 79 5.70 -32.57 -7.23
N VAL A 80 6.18 -31.73 -8.15
CA VAL A 80 6.78 -32.16 -9.43
C VAL A 80 8.04 -33.00 -9.20
N LEU A 81 8.95 -32.55 -8.33
CA LEU A 81 10.20 -33.27 -8.03
C LEU A 81 9.97 -34.66 -7.44
N THR A 82 8.94 -34.78 -6.60
CA THR A 82 8.51 -36.07 -6.02
C THR A 82 7.89 -36.96 -7.11
N TYR A 83 7.11 -36.38 -8.03
CA TYR A 83 6.48 -37.11 -9.12
C TYR A 83 7.47 -37.56 -10.21
N THR A 84 8.48 -36.75 -10.53
CA THR A 84 9.54 -37.09 -11.50
C THR A 84 10.57 -38.08 -10.97
N GLY A 85 10.42 -38.54 -9.71
CA GLY A 85 11.33 -39.51 -9.09
C GLY A 85 12.71 -38.97 -8.73
N VAL A 86 12.90 -37.65 -8.76
CA VAL A 86 14.14 -37.00 -8.30
C VAL A 86 14.28 -37.18 -6.79
N ILE A 87 13.16 -37.12 -6.08
CA ILE A 87 13.05 -37.53 -4.68
C ILE A 87 12.44 -38.93 -4.67
N ASN A 88 13.28 -39.95 -4.48
CA ASN A 88 12.84 -41.34 -4.42
C ASN A 88 12.08 -41.62 -3.12
N MET A 89 10.75 -41.60 -3.18
CA MET A 89 9.85 -42.04 -2.10
C MET A 89 9.27 -43.45 -2.34
N GLY A 90 9.90 -44.25 -3.21
CA GLY A 90 9.39 -45.58 -3.58
C GLY A 90 8.09 -45.47 -4.37
N ASP A 91 7.02 -46.10 -3.89
CA ASP A 91 5.68 -46.11 -4.52
C ASP A 91 4.71 -45.07 -3.92
N SER A 92 5.23 -44.18 -3.05
CA SER A 92 4.43 -43.15 -2.38
C SER A 92 4.69 -41.77 -2.97
N TYR A 93 3.62 -41.05 -3.33
CA TYR A 93 3.69 -39.67 -3.80
C TYR A 93 3.26 -38.72 -2.69
N LEU A 94 4.12 -37.77 -2.34
CA LEU A 94 3.78 -36.72 -1.38
C LEU A 94 3.21 -35.52 -2.12
N ILE A 95 1.92 -35.25 -1.92
CA ILE A 95 1.26 -34.07 -2.47
C ILE A 95 1.24 -32.98 -1.41
N VAL A 96 2.00 -31.92 -1.65
CA VAL A 96 2.20 -30.82 -0.70
C VAL A 96 1.07 -29.79 -0.82
N TYR A 97 -0.15 -30.17 -0.43
CA TYR A 97 -1.34 -29.32 -0.56
C TYR A 97 -1.29 -28.06 0.33
N GLY A 98 -0.62 -28.12 1.49
CA GLY A 98 -0.59 -27.02 2.47
C GLY A 98 -0.05 -25.71 1.89
N PRO A 99 1.21 -25.67 1.40
CA PRO A 99 1.80 -24.50 0.75
C PRO A 99 0.99 -23.98 -0.44
N ILE A 100 0.38 -24.86 -1.24
CA ILE A 100 -0.42 -24.48 -2.41
C ILE A 100 -1.69 -23.74 -1.96
N ILE A 101 -2.44 -24.30 -1.00
CA ILE A 101 -3.67 -23.70 -0.47
C ILE A 101 -3.37 -22.40 0.28
N ALA A 102 -2.30 -22.37 1.09
CA ALA A 102 -1.86 -21.17 1.79
C ALA A 102 -1.44 -20.04 0.83
N GLY A 103 -0.68 -20.38 -0.22
CA GLY A 103 -0.26 -19.44 -1.26
C GLY A 103 -1.45 -18.86 -2.02
N LEU A 104 -2.40 -19.70 -2.44
CA LEU A 104 -3.63 -19.26 -3.11
C LEU A 104 -4.50 -18.39 -2.20
N GLY A 105 -4.64 -18.75 -0.92
CA GLY A 105 -5.39 -17.97 0.06
C GLY A 105 -4.83 -16.57 0.25
N LEU A 106 -3.50 -16.44 0.33
CA LEU A 106 -2.83 -15.14 0.41
C LEU A 106 -3.01 -14.30 -0.86
N ILE A 107 -2.97 -14.93 -2.04
CA ILE A 107 -3.14 -14.22 -3.31
C ILE A 107 -4.58 -13.72 -3.48
N VAL A 108 -5.58 -14.56 -3.21
CA VAL A 108 -7.00 -14.24 -3.38
C VAL A 108 -7.49 -13.29 -2.28
N GLY A 109 -7.15 -13.56 -1.01
CA GLY A 109 -7.56 -12.71 0.12
C GLY A 109 -7.03 -11.28 0.01
N ASN A 110 -5.85 -11.11 -0.58
CA ASN A 110 -5.24 -9.80 -0.82
C ASN A 110 -5.80 -9.07 -2.05
N GLN A 111 -6.65 -9.73 -2.86
CA GLN A 111 -7.42 -9.08 -3.94
C GLN A 111 -8.80 -8.60 -3.48
N THR A 112 -9.36 -9.19 -2.43
CA THR A 112 -10.69 -8.86 -1.90
C THR A 112 -10.72 -7.68 -0.92
N GLU A 113 -9.57 -7.16 -0.46
CA GLU A 113 -9.51 -5.96 0.39
C GLU A 113 -9.62 -4.61 -0.36
N VAL A 114 -10.13 -4.62 -1.60
CA VAL A 114 -10.41 -3.40 -2.39
C VAL A 114 -11.73 -2.78 -1.98
#